data_AF-A0A838WT96-F1
#
_entry.id   AF-A0A838WT96-F1
#
_cell.length_a   1.000
_cell.length_b   1.000
_cell.length_c   1.000
_cell.angle_alpha   90.00
_cell.angle_beta   90.00
_cell.angle_gamma   90.00
#
_symmetry.space_group_name_H-M   'P 1'
#
loop_
_entity.id
_entity.type
_entity.pdbx_description
1 polymer ?
#
loop_
_entity_poly.entity_id
_entity_poly.type
_entity_poly.pdbx_seq_one_letter_code
_entity_poly.pdbx_strand_id
1 'polypeptide(L)' 'RDLRRDELKELRIAKHLTQVVVAKHLGCAPARISDIETGKRPLTELASAYEKFLKSA' A
#
# COMPACT_ATOMS: atom_id res chain seq x y z
N ARG A 1 -15.03 -8.08 3.96
CA ARG A 1 -13.59 -8.26 3.62
C ARG A 1 -13.36 -7.48 2.34
N ASP A 2 -12.54 -6.42 2.38
CA ASP A 2 -12.32 -5.57 1.22
C ASP A 2 -11.21 -6.19 0.36
N LEU A 3 -11.61 -6.93 -0.68
CA LEU A 3 -10.72 -7.74 -1.52
C LEU A 3 -9.55 -6.93 -2.09
N ARG A 4 -9.80 -5.66 -2.43
CA ARG A 4 -8.79 -4.75 -2.99
C ARG A 4 -7.62 -4.46 -2.04
N ARG A 5 -7.82 -4.57 -0.72
CA ARG A 5 -6.77 -4.28 0.29
C ARG A 5 -5.85 -5.48 0.49
N ASP A 6 -6.45 -6.66 0.57
CA ASP A 6 -5.69 -7.93 0.64
C ASP A 6 -4.80 -8.05 -0.60
N GLU A 7 -5.30 -7.65 -1.79
CA GLU A 7 -4.52 -7.63 -3.05
C GLU A 7 -3.28 -6.71 -3.00
N LEU A 8 -3.39 -5.51 -2.41
CA LEU A 8 -2.24 -4.58 -2.32
C LEU A 8 -1.12 -5.13 -1.46
N LYS A 9 -1.47 -5.75 -0.33
CA LYS A 9 -0.48 -6.36 0.58
C LYS A 9 0.24 -7.53 -0.09
N GLU A 10 -0.52 -8.43 -0.72
CA GLU A 10 0.06 -9.58 -1.43
C GLU A 10 0.95 -9.12 -2.60
N LEU A 11 0.51 -8.14 -3.38
CA LEU A 11 1.30 -7.60 -4.49
C LEU A 11 2.62 -6.95 -4.02
N ARG A 12 2.59 -6.23 -2.89
CA ARG A 12 3.81 -5.67 -2.28
C ARG A 12 4.78 -6.77 -1.86
N ILE A 13 4.28 -7.83 -1.23
CA ILE A 13 5.09 -8.98 -0.78
C ILE A 13 5.69 -9.70 -2.00
N ALA A 14 4.90 -9.93 -3.05
CA ALA A 14 5.35 -10.55 -4.30
C ALA A 14 6.47 -9.76 -5.00
N LYS A 15 6.52 -8.44 -4.79
CA LYS A 15 7.59 -7.54 -5.29
C LYS A 15 8.76 -7.39 -4.32
N HIS A 16 8.77 -8.12 -3.21
CA HIS A 16 9.78 -8.04 -2.15
C HIS A 16 9.96 -6.62 -1.58
N LEU A 17 8.89 -5.82 -1.57
CA LEU A 17 8.91 -4.46 -1.04
C LEU A 17 8.47 -4.43 0.43
N THR A 18 9.14 -3.62 1.25
CA THR A 18 8.69 -3.35 2.61
C THR A 18 7.71 -2.18 2.64
N GLN A 19 6.88 -2.09 3.68
CA GLN A 19 6.00 -0.93 3.87
C GLN A 19 6.79 0.39 3.96
N VAL A 20 8.02 0.35 4.49
CA VAL A 20 8.91 1.52 4.59
C VAL A 20 9.35 2.00 3.20
N VAL A 21 9.72 1.09 2.30
CA VAL A 21 10.12 1.44 0.92
C VAL A 21 8.96 2.10 0.19
N VAL A 22 7.77 1.51 0.26
CA VAL A 22 6.55 2.08 -0.33
C VAL A 22 6.28 3.47 0.27
N ALA A 23 6.30 3.59 1.59
CA ALA A 23 6.02 4.86 2.27
C ALA A 23 7.01 5.96 1.91
N LYS A 24 8.30 5.61 1.78
CA LYS A 24 9.35 6.53 1.31
C LYS A 24 9.08 7.01 -0.11
N HIS A 25 8.67 6.11 -1.01
CA HIS A 25 8.33 6.47 -2.39
C HIS A 25 7.09 7.38 -2.47
N LEU A 26 6.08 7.11 -1.65
CA LEU A 26 4.82 7.87 -1.64
C LEU A 26 4.87 9.13 -0.76
N GLY A 27 5.99 9.42 -0.08
CA GLY A 27 6.11 10.58 0.78
C GLY A 27 5.19 10.55 2.01
N CYS A 28 4.91 9.37 2.58
CA CYS A 28 4.03 9.22 3.74
C CYS A 28 4.70 8.44 4.88
N ALA A 29 4.06 8.41 6.06
CA ALA A 29 4.53 7.58 7.17
C ALA A 29 4.26 6.09 6.92
N PRO A 30 5.14 5.14 7.32
CA PRO A 30 4.92 3.70 7.15
C PRO A 30 3.61 3.19 7.76
N ALA A 31 3.18 3.77 8.88
CA ALA A 31 1.90 3.46 9.50
C ALA A 31 0.70 3.69 8.57
N ARG A 32 0.80 4.61 7.60
CA ARG A 32 -0.27 4.87 6.61
C ARG A 32 -0.41 3.71 5.61
N ILE A 33 0.68 3.03 5.25
CA ILE A 33 0.62 1.82 4.42
C ILE A 33 -0.06 0.69 5.19
N SER A 34 0.27 0.54 6.48
CA SER A 34 -0.41 -0.43 7.35
C SER A 34 -1.92 -0.12 7.49
N ASP A 35 -2.30 1.15 7.69
CA ASP A 35 -3.71 1.57 7.76
C ASP A 35 -4.48 1.21 6.48
N ILE A 36 -3.85 1.34 5.30
CA ILE A 36 -4.43 0.96 4.01
C ILE A 36 -4.57 -0.57 3.91
N GLU A 37 -3.50 -1.32 4.17
CA GLU A 37 -3.47 -2.79 4.03
C GLU A 37 -4.40 -3.48 5.03
N THR A 38 -4.55 -2.94 6.24
CA THR A 38 -5.44 -3.49 7.29
C THR A 38 -6.84 -2.91 7.24
N GLY A 39 -7.04 -1.90 6.41
CA GLY A 39 -8.29 -1.20 6.23
C GLY A 39 -8.76 -0.36 7.42
N LYS A 40 -7.90 -0.08 8.39
CA LYS A 40 -8.18 0.79 9.55
C LYS A 40 -8.60 2.20 9.13
N ARG A 41 -8.09 2.71 8.01
CA ARG A 41 -8.50 4.01 7.46
C ARG A 41 -8.63 3.94 5.94
N PRO A 42 -9.76 4.40 5.37
CA PRO A 42 -9.87 4.60 3.93
C PRO A 42 -9.10 5.86 3.54
N LEU A 43 -7.88 5.69 3.04
CA LEU A 43 -7.06 6.77 2.47
C LEU A 43 -7.06 6.61 0.94
N THR A 44 -8.18 6.96 0.30
CA THR A 44 -8.50 6.61 -1.09
C THR A 44 -7.47 7.07 -2.10
N GLU A 45 -6.96 8.30 -1.96
CA GLU A 45 -5.94 8.85 -2.86
C GLU A 45 -4.59 8.15 -2.68
N LEU A 46 -4.16 7.96 -1.43
CA LEU A 46 -2.90 7.29 -1.11
C LEU A 46 -2.95 5.80 -1.51
N ALA A 47 -4.09 5.13 -1.34
CA ALA A 47 -4.29 3.76 -1.80
C ALA A 47 -4.21 3.66 -3.32
N SER A 48 -4.74 4.64 -4.05
CA SER A 48 -4.64 4.69 -5.52
C SER A 48 -3.20 4.94 -5.99
N ALA A 49 -2.46 5.82 -5.31
CA ALA A 49 -1.04 6.06 -5.59
C ALA A 49 -0.19 4.81 -5.29
N TYR A 50 -0.49 4.12 -4.19
CA TYR A 50 0.14 2.86 -3.82
C TYR A 50 -0.09 1.77 -4.87
N GLU A 51 -1.34 1.59 -5.32
CA GLU A 51 -1.67 0.63 -6.38
C GLU A 51 -0.90 0.92 -7.67
N LYS A 52 -0.85 2.20 -8.10
CA LYS A 52 -0.11 2.61 -9.30
C LYS A 52 1.38 2.29 -9.16
N PHE A 53 1.98 2.63 -8.02
CA PHE A 53 3.38 2.34 -7.75
C PHE A 53 3.68 0.84 -7.85
N LEU A 54 2.88 0.00 -7.19
CA LEU A 54 3.07 -1.45 -7.25
C LEU A 54 2.92 -2.00 -8.66
N LYS A 55 2.02 -1.47 -9.48
CA LYS A 55 1.87 -1.90 -10.88
C LYS A 55 3.04 -1.48 -11.78
N SER A 56 3.80 -0.46 -11.41
CA SER A 56 4.95 0.05 -12.18
C SER A 56 6.32 -0.42 -11.70
N ALA A 57 6.43 -0.87 -10.45
CA ALA A 57 7.67 -1.39 -9.85
C ALA A 57 7.95 -2.82 -10.32
#